data_AF-A0A942VH07-F1
#
_entry.id   AF-A0A942VH07-F1
#
_cell.length_a   1.000
_cell.length_b   1.000
_cell.length_c   1.000
_cell.angle_alpha   90.00
_cell.angle_beta   90.00
_cell.angle_gamma   90.00
#
_symmetry.space_group_name_H-M   'P 1'
#
loop_
_entity.id
_entity.type
_entity.pdbx_description
1 polymer ?
#
loop_
_entity_poly.entity_id
_entity_poly.type
_entity_poly.pdbx_seq_one_letter_code
_entity_poly.pdbx_strand_id
1 'polypeptide(L)'
;MENRFVKCANYINYTWQHKKAFLRVEMQCRGFNSLRGYLHDVDKLFRYLAFLWGQEDWQIQKAHRETSSHHAEYKRHPHTEEDYMLMVIDWECAPLTKPDKPLLAFATMLKWYPQLEARVMPYILKFNLFDEVAINQAVEYQLCSRDEAKQIARRYGWCG
;
A
#
# COMPACT_ATOMS: atom_id res chain seq x y z
N MET A 1 20.16 25.03 -2.07
CA MET A 1 19.60 24.31 -0.90
C MET A 1 18.11 24.53 -0.89
N GLU A 2 17.32 23.47 -1.03
CA GLU A 2 15.86 23.58 -0.97
C GLU A 2 15.44 24.00 0.45
N ASN A 3 14.55 24.99 0.54
CA ASN A 3 14.06 25.50 1.81
C ASN A 3 13.28 24.39 2.54
N ARG A 4 13.56 24.16 3.83
CA ARG A 4 12.87 23.13 4.64
C ARG A 4 11.35 23.31 4.63
N PHE A 5 10.86 24.54 4.55
CA PHE A 5 9.43 24.83 4.42
C PHE A 5 8.85 24.31 3.10
N VAL A 6 9.58 24.51 1.98
CA VAL A 6 9.16 24.00 0.66
C VAL A 6 9.17 22.47 0.66
N LYS A 7 10.20 21.85 1.22
CA LYS A 7 10.29 20.40 1.36
C LYS A 7 9.17 19.83 2.24
N CYS A 8 8.86 20.47 3.36
CA CYS A 8 7.74 20.09 4.23
C CYS A 8 6.39 20.22 3.49
N ALA A 9 6.17 21.31 2.75
CA ALA A 9 4.95 21.49 1.96
C ALA A 9 4.81 20.39 0.89
N ASN A 10 5.91 20.04 0.22
CA ASN A 10 5.94 18.94 -0.76
C ASN A 10 5.57 17.60 -0.13
N TYR A 11 6.08 17.30 1.07
CA TYR A 11 5.70 16.08 1.80
C TYR A 11 4.24 16.07 2.21
N ILE A 12 3.72 17.18 2.74
CA ILE A 12 2.29 17.29 3.11
C ILE A 12 1.41 17.07 1.88
N ASN A 13 1.73 17.72 0.76
CA ASN A 13 0.98 17.55 -0.47
C ASN A 13 1.05 16.10 -0.96
N TYR A 14 2.24 15.49 -0.99
CA TYR A 14 2.42 14.09 -1.37
C TYR A 14 1.57 13.13 -0.52
N THR A 15 1.61 13.27 0.81
CA THR A 15 0.81 12.47 1.73
C THR A 15 -0.69 12.72 1.54
N TRP A 16 -1.10 13.97 1.27
CA TRP A 16 -2.50 14.29 1.00
C TRP A 16 -3.00 13.68 -0.31
N GLN A 17 -2.19 13.71 -1.38
CA GLN A 17 -2.56 13.04 -2.64
C GLN A 17 -2.69 11.54 -2.43
N HIS A 18 -1.73 10.93 -1.74
CA HIS A 18 -1.77 9.50 -1.43
C HIS A 18 -2.99 9.13 -0.57
N LYS A 19 -3.32 9.93 0.45
CA LYS A 19 -4.53 9.74 1.27
C LYS A 19 -5.82 9.80 0.44
N LYS A 20 -5.92 10.75 -0.49
CA LYS A 20 -7.08 10.84 -1.41
C LYS A 20 -7.18 9.60 -2.32
N ALA A 21 -6.05 9.14 -2.85
CA ALA A 21 -6.01 7.92 -3.66
C ALA A 21 -6.40 6.69 -2.83
N PHE A 22 -5.88 6.57 -1.60
CA PHE A 22 -6.22 5.50 -0.67
C PHE A 22 -7.72 5.45 -0.39
N LEU A 23 -8.33 6.57 0.01
CA LEU A 23 -9.77 6.63 0.30
C LEU A 23 -10.61 6.33 -0.95
N ARG A 24 -10.16 6.74 -2.14
CA ARG A 24 -10.84 6.40 -3.38
C ARG A 24 -10.84 4.89 -3.63
N VAL A 25 -9.68 4.24 -3.48
CA VAL A 25 -9.54 2.79 -3.67
C VAL A 25 -10.27 2.03 -2.55
N GLU A 26 -10.23 2.50 -1.30
CA GLU A 26 -10.99 1.92 -0.20
C GLU A 26 -12.50 1.92 -0.49
N MET A 27 -13.04 3.06 -0.94
CA MET A 27 -14.43 3.16 -1.37
C MET A 27 -14.76 2.17 -2.50
N GLN A 28 -13.87 2.01 -3.48
CA GLN A 28 -14.07 1.04 -4.58
C GLN A 28 -14.06 -0.41 -4.09
N CYS A 29 -13.13 -0.75 -3.19
CA CYS A 29 -12.95 -2.09 -2.67
C CYS A 29 -14.02 -2.50 -1.65
N ARG A 30 -14.47 -1.57 -0.80
CA ARG A 30 -15.33 -1.87 0.37
C ARG A 30 -16.73 -1.26 0.28
N GLY A 31 -16.95 -0.27 -0.58
CA GLY A 31 -18.19 0.51 -0.65
C GLY A 31 -18.33 1.57 0.44
N PHE A 32 -17.32 1.75 1.30
CA PHE A 32 -17.27 2.81 2.32
C PHE A 32 -15.82 3.09 2.72
N ASN A 33 -15.58 4.27 3.32
CA ASN A 33 -14.29 4.61 3.92
C ASN A 33 -14.32 4.31 5.41
N SER A 34 -13.38 3.50 5.91
CA SER A 34 -13.33 3.13 7.32
C SER A 34 -12.70 4.26 8.16
N LEU A 35 -12.95 4.24 9.48
CA LEU A 35 -12.25 5.15 10.40
C LEU A 35 -10.73 4.95 10.33
N ARG A 36 -10.27 3.70 10.16
CA ARG A 36 -8.84 3.39 9.99
C ARG A 36 -8.30 3.90 8.66
N GLY A 37 -9.09 3.89 7.59
CA GLY A 37 -8.75 4.54 6.32
C GLY A 37 -8.64 6.05 6.44
N TYR A 38 -9.56 6.71 7.16
CA TYR A 38 -9.41 8.15 7.45
C TYR A 38 -8.20 8.47 8.33
N LEU A 39 -7.83 7.56 9.22
CA LEU A 39 -6.64 7.69 10.08
C LEU A 39 -5.34 7.18 9.40
N HIS A 40 -5.44 6.57 8.23
CA HIS A 40 -4.30 6.06 7.47
C HIS A 40 -3.31 7.19 7.17
N ASP A 41 -2.03 6.95 7.44
CA ASP A 41 -0.93 7.89 7.24
C ASP A 41 -1.07 9.26 7.96
N VAL A 42 -2.01 9.41 8.89
CA VAL A 42 -2.17 10.64 9.68
C VAL A 42 -0.98 10.87 10.61
N ASP A 43 -0.33 9.80 11.09
CA ASP A 43 0.89 9.90 11.87
C ASP A 43 2.06 10.50 11.06
N LYS A 44 2.13 10.27 9.74
CA LYS A 44 3.12 10.94 8.88
C LYS A 44 2.95 12.45 8.88
N LEU A 45 1.71 12.96 8.85
CA LEU A 45 1.41 14.40 8.88
C LEU A 45 1.87 15.06 10.18
N PHE A 46 1.59 14.44 11.33
CA PHE A 46 2.08 14.93 12.63
C PHE A 46 3.61 14.89 12.73
N ARG A 47 4.26 13.92 12.05
CA ARG A 47 5.72 13.81 12.05
C ARG A 47 6.41 14.78 11.08
N TYR A 48 5.76 15.25 10.01
CA TYR A 48 6.29 16.36 9.20
C TYR A 48 6.28 17.69 9.96
N LEU A 49 5.37 17.89 10.92
CA LEU A 49 5.48 19.01 11.86
C LEU A 49 6.73 18.88 12.75
N ALA A 50 7.13 17.65 13.11
CA ALA A 50 8.38 17.40 13.82
C ALA A 50 9.64 17.58 12.94
N PHE A 51 9.54 17.38 11.62
CA PHE A 51 10.60 17.74 10.65
C PHE A 51 10.89 19.25 10.68
N LEU A 52 9.86 20.09 10.81
CA LEU A 52 10.03 21.54 11.00
C LEU A 52 10.73 21.90 12.33
N TRP A 53 10.73 21.00 13.31
CA TRP A 53 11.47 21.11 14.58
C TRP A 53 12.86 20.44 14.57
N GLY A 54 13.36 20.04 13.40
CA GLY A 54 14.76 19.63 13.22
C GLY A 54 15.04 18.13 13.25
N GLN A 55 14.02 17.27 13.18
CA GLN A 55 14.20 15.82 12.99
C GLN A 55 14.53 15.49 11.52
N GLU A 56 15.39 14.50 11.27
CA GLU A 56 15.78 14.09 9.92
C GLU A 56 14.77 13.12 9.28
N ASP A 57 14.58 13.19 7.96
CA ASP A 57 13.55 12.44 7.21
C ASP A 57 13.60 10.92 7.43
N TRP A 58 14.82 10.36 7.51
CA TRP A 58 15.01 8.91 7.64
C TRP A 58 14.51 8.38 8.99
N GLN A 59 14.60 9.19 10.05
CA GLN A 59 14.13 8.83 11.39
C GLN A 59 12.60 8.75 11.40
N ILE A 60 11.95 9.71 10.72
CA ILE A 60 10.50 9.79 10.58
C ILE A 60 9.97 8.58 9.80
N GLN A 61 10.60 8.26 8.66
CA GLN A 61 10.18 7.12 7.84
C GLN A 61 10.36 5.78 8.58
N LYS A 62 11.48 5.61 9.30
CA LYS A 62 11.74 4.41 10.08
C LYS A 62 10.69 4.21 11.19
N ALA A 63 10.43 5.26 11.97
CA ALA A 63 9.43 5.22 13.04
C ALA A 63 8.01 4.91 12.52
N HIS A 64 7.63 5.45 11.36
CA HIS A 64 6.34 5.15 10.74
C HIS A 64 6.20 3.67 10.37
N ARG A 65 7.22 3.08 9.73
CA ARG A 65 7.21 1.64 9.37
C ARG A 65 7.14 0.74 10.61
N GLU A 66 7.79 1.12 11.70
CA GLU A 66 7.81 0.35 12.95
C GLU A 66 6.51 0.43 13.76
N THR A 67 5.69 1.46 13.55
CA THR A 67 4.50 1.74 14.38
C THR A 67 3.17 1.59 13.66
N SER A 68 3.19 1.50 12.34
CA SER A 68 1.97 1.43 11.52
C SER A 68 1.61 -0.02 11.19
N SER A 69 0.47 -0.47 11.70
CA SER A 69 0.02 -1.87 11.59
C SER A 69 -0.31 -2.35 10.18
N HIS A 70 -0.40 -1.44 9.20
CA HIS A 70 -0.64 -1.76 7.79
C HIS A 70 0.64 -2.03 6.99
N HIS A 71 1.84 -1.90 7.60
CA HIS A 71 3.12 -2.29 6.98
C HIS A 71 3.53 -3.69 7.38
N ALA A 72 4.09 -4.45 6.44
CA ALA A 72 4.54 -5.83 6.68
C ALA A 72 5.64 -5.95 7.75
N GLU A 73 6.39 -4.88 8.01
CA GLU A 73 7.47 -4.82 8.98
C GLU A 73 6.98 -4.57 10.42
N TYR A 74 5.67 -4.36 10.62
CA TYR A 74 5.10 -4.12 11.95
C TYR A 74 5.14 -5.40 12.81
N LYS A 75 5.94 -5.35 13.87
CA LYS A 75 6.19 -6.51 14.76
C LYS A 75 5.53 -6.42 16.13
N ARG A 76 4.84 -5.32 16.45
CA ARG A 76 4.31 -5.10 17.82
C ARG A 76 3.12 -5.99 18.14
N HIS A 77 2.23 -6.21 17.17
CA HIS A 77 1.09 -7.12 17.31
C HIS A 77 0.89 -7.90 16.01
N PRO A 78 0.31 -9.13 16.07
CA PRO A 78 -0.11 -9.83 14.87
C PRO A 78 -1.06 -8.98 14.03
N HIS A 79 -0.87 -8.99 12.73
CA HIS A 79 -1.79 -8.33 11.79
C HIS A 79 -3.19 -8.93 11.89
N THR A 80 -4.18 -8.05 12.01
CA THR A 80 -5.59 -8.38 11.90
C THR A 80 -5.99 -8.53 10.42
N GLU A 81 -7.17 -9.10 10.16
CA GLU A 81 -7.73 -9.16 8.79
C GLU A 81 -7.85 -7.77 8.16
N GLU A 82 -8.26 -6.77 8.94
CA GLU A 82 -8.37 -5.40 8.48
C GLU A 82 -7.00 -4.80 8.14
N ASP A 83 -5.92 -5.18 8.83
CA ASP A 83 -4.56 -4.73 8.47
C ASP A 83 -4.16 -5.22 7.08
N TYR A 84 -4.46 -6.49 6.75
CA TYR A 84 -4.20 -7.03 5.41
C TYR A 84 -5.07 -6.37 4.34
N MET A 85 -6.33 -6.05 4.63
CA MET A 85 -7.18 -5.31 3.71
C MET A 85 -6.62 -3.91 3.41
N LEU A 86 -6.23 -3.16 4.45
CA LEU A 86 -5.65 -1.83 4.29
C LEU A 86 -4.28 -1.88 3.59
N MET A 87 -3.48 -2.91 3.84
CA MET A 87 -2.22 -3.16 3.16
C MET A 87 -2.41 -3.37 1.65
N VAL A 88 -3.39 -4.20 1.25
CA VAL A 88 -3.73 -4.41 -0.16
C VAL A 88 -4.18 -3.11 -0.82
N ILE A 89 -5.00 -2.31 -0.14
CA ILE A 89 -5.46 -1.01 -0.65
C ILE A 89 -4.30 0.00 -0.75
N ASP A 90 -3.37 0.02 0.21
CA ASP A 90 -2.16 0.87 0.15
C ASP A 90 -1.30 0.53 -1.06
N TRP A 91 -1.06 -0.76 -1.30
CA TRP A 91 -0.30 -1.23 -2.46
C TRP A 91 -1.01 -0.88 -3.77
N GLU A 92 -2.32 -1.08 -3.84
CA GLU A 92 -3.10 -0.83 -5.06
C GLU A 92 -3.13 0.66 -5.44
N CYS A 93 -3.24 1.56 -4.45
CA CYS A 93 -3.28 2.99 -4.71
C CYS A 93 -1.88 3.65 -4.83
N ALA A 94 -0.80 2.92 -4.51
CA ALA A 94 0.56 3.47 -4.54
C ALA A 94 0.97 4.03 -5.92
N PRO A 95 0.76 3.32 -7.05
CA PRO A 95 1.18 3.82 -8.38
C PRO A 95 0.49 5.11 -8.79
N LEU A 96 -0.71 5.40 -8.26
CA LEU A 96 -1.46 6.62 -8.55
C LEU A 96 -0.77 7.89 -8.03
N THR A 97 0.11 7.75 -7.04
CA THR A 97 0.67 8.89 -6.29
C THR A 97 2.18 8.81 -6.06
N LYS A 98 2.79 7.64 -6.28
CA LYS A 98 4.19 7.34 -5.97
C LYS A 98 4.88 6.82 -7.25
N PRO A 99 5.53 7.69 -8.04
CA PRO A 99 6.21 7.27 -9.28
C PRO A 99 7.29 6.20 -9.06
N ASP A 100 7.88 6.18 -7.86
CA ASP A 100 8.87 5.21 -7.42
C ASP A 100 8.28 3.84 -7.03
N LYS A 101 6.96 3.74 -6.85
CA LYS A 101 6.24 2.50 -6.52
C LYS A 101 5.19 2.20 -7.58
N PRO A 102 5.61 1.75 -8.78
CA PRO A 102 4.71 1.57 -9.92
C PRO A 102 3.86 0.29 -9.87
N LEU A 103 4.12 -0.60 -8.89
CA LEU A 103 3.47 -1.91 -8.82
C LEU A 103 2.10 -1.84 -8.14
N LEU A 104 1.10 -2.49 -8.74
CA LEU A 104 -0.21 -2.77 -8.17
C LEU A 104 -0.10 -3.83 -7.06
N ALA A 105 -1.19 -4.11 -6.35
CA ALA A 105 -1.17 -4.99 -5.18
C ALA A 105 -0.66 -6.40 -5.48
N PHE A 106 -1.10 -7.01 -6.58
CA PHE A 106 -0.67 -8.36 -6.96
C PHE A 106 0.83 -8.44 -7.26
N ALA A 107 1.35 -7.54 -8.10
CA ALA A 107 2.78 -7.49 -8.41
C ALA A 107 3.64 -7.11 -7.18
N THR A 108 3.13 -6.23 -6.31
CA THR A 108 3.78 -5.86 -5.05
C THR A 108 3.92 -7.07 -4.12
N MET A 109 2.85 -7.86 -3.97
CA MET A 109 2.86 -9.10 -3.20
C MET A 109 3.93 -10.06 -3.73
N LEU A 110 3.94 -10.35 -5.04
CA LEU A 110 4.90 -11.29 -5.64
C LEU A 110 6.34 -10.84 -5.43
N LYS A 111 6.64 -9.57 -5.66
CA LYS A 111 8.01 -9.05 -5.67
C LYS A 111 8.60 -8.90 -4.27
N TRP A 112 7.81 -8.35 -3.34
CA TRP A 112 8.33 -7.87 -2.07
C TRP A 112 7.83 -8.68 -0.87
N TYR A 113 6.65 -9.29 -0.97
CA TYR A 113 6.00 -9.95 0.15
C TYR A 113 5.40 -11.33 -0.21
N PRO A 114 6.14 -12.23 -0.88
CA PRO A 114 5.62 -13.54 -1.28
C PRO A 114 5.17 -14.38 -0.06
N GLN A 115 5.80 -14.19 1.10
CA GLN A 115 5.42 -14.83 2.36
C GLN A 115 4.02 -14.43 2.85
N LEU A 116 3.45 -13.32 2.37
CA LEU A 116 2.12 -12.85 2.74
C LEU A 116 1.03 -13.33 1.77
N GLU A 117 1.36 -14.08 0.71
CA GLU A 117 0.41 -14.51 -0.33
C GLU A 117 -0.87 -15.09 0.26
N ALA A 118 -0.75 -16.07 1.16
CA ALA A 118 -1.90 -16.73 1.78
C ALA A 118 -2.78 -15.80 2.64
N ARG A 119 -2.26 -14.63 3.04
CA ARG A 119 -2.97 -13.64 3.85
C ARG A 119 -3.60 -12.55 3.01
N VAL A 120 -2.95 -12.12 1.92
CA VAL A 120 -3.38 -10.95 1.13
C VAL A 120 -4.11 -11.32 -0.15
N MET A 121 -3.78 -12.46 -0.77
CA MET A 121 -4.43 -12.90 -2.02
C MET A 121 -5.95 -13.03 -1.90
N PRO A 122 -6.52 -13.55 -0.80
CA PRO A 122 -7.98 -13.55 -0.62
C PRO A 122 -8.61 -12.16 -0.72
N TYR A 123 -7.93 -11.11 -0.25
CA TYR A 123 -8.43 -9.74 -0.32
C TYR A 123 -8.23 -9.10 -1.69
N ILE A 124 -7.12 -9.40 -2.37
CA ILE A 124 -6.92 -9.01 -3.78
C ILE A 124 -8.07 -9.55 -4.64
N LEU A 125 -8.46 -10.83 -4.44
CA LEU A 125 -9.60 -11.42 -5.14
C LEU A 125 -10.93 -10.82 -4.68
N LYS A 126 -11.16 -10.71 -3.37
CA LYS A 126 -12.40 -10.15 -2.80
C LYS A 126 -12.69 -8.73 -3.31
N PHE A 127 -11.64 -7.93 -3.51
CA PHE A 127 -11.73 -6.57 -4.01
C PHE A 127 -11.71 -6.47 -5.54
N ASN A 128 -11.70 -7.60 -6.25
CA ASN A 128 -11.62 -7.66 -7.71
C ASN A 128 -10.39 -6.92 -8.29
N LEU A 129 -9.26 -6.95 -7.56
CA LEU A 129 -7.99 -6.32 -7.97
C LEU A 129 -7.10 -7.27 -8.77
N PHE A 130 -7.54 -8.52 -8.97
CA PHE A 130 -6.88 -9.48 -9.84
C PHE A 130 -7.60 -9.50 -11.19
N ASP A 131 -7.19 -8.60 -12.08
CA ASP A 131 -7.70 -8.48 -13.44
C ASP A 131 -6.56 -8.59 -14.48
N GLU A 132 -6.91 -8.41 -15.75
CA GLU A 132 -5.94 -8.46 -16.85
C GLU A 132 -4.82 -7.41 -16.71
N VAL A 133 -5.10 -6.24 -16.12
CA VAL A 133 -4.09 -5.19 -15.90
C VAL A 133 -3.08 -5.66 -14.85
N ALA A 134 -3.55 -6.20 -13.73
CA ALA A 134 -2.69 -6.75 -12.68
C ALA A 134 -1.83 -7.93 -13.20
N ILE A 135 -2.42 -8.81 -14.00
CA ILE A 135 -1.70 -9.94 -14.61
C ILE A 135 -0.65 -9.44 -15.60
N ASN A 136 -1.03 -8.54 -16.53
CA ASN A 136 -0.12 -7.98 -17.52
C ASN A 136 1.07 -7.30 -16.85
N GLN A 137 0.81 -6.50 -15.81
CA GLN A 137 1.89 -5.86 -15.07
C GLN A 137 2.83 -6.88 -14.44
N ALA A 138 2.32 -7.92 -13.77
CA ALA A 138 3.18 -8.95 -13.18
C ALA A 138 4.06 -9.67 -14.23
N VAL A 139 3.51 -9.92 -15.42
CA VAL A 139 4.22 -10.54 -16.56
C VAL A 139 5.27 -9.59 -17.14
N GLU A 140 4.93 -8.32 -17.38
CA GLU A 140 5.85 -7.30 -17.90
C GLU A 140 7.06 -7.11 -16.98
N TYR A 141 6.83 -7.16 -15.66
CA TYR A 141 7.89 -7.10 -14.66
C TYR A 141 8.61 -8.44 -14.43
N GLN A 142 8.30 -9.47 -15.23
CA GLN A 142 8.92 -10.80 -15.17
C GLN A 142 8.81 -11.47 -13.78
N LEU A 143 7.72 -11.20 -13.05
CA LEU A 143 7.50 -11.76 -11.72
C LEU A 143 6.88 -13.16 -11.77
N CYS A 144 6.10 -13.43 -12.83
CA CYS A 144 5.51 -14.72 -13.12
C CYS A 144 5.05 -14.76 -14.58
N SER A 145 4.81 -15.96 -15.10
CA SER A 145 4.05 -16.14 -16.33
C SER A 145 2.54 -15.94 -16.10
N ARG A 146 1.80 -15.72 -17.20
CA ARG A 146 0.34 -15.59 -17.13
C ARG A 146 -0.32 -16.84 -16.53
N ASP A 147 0.18 -18.03 -16.87
CA ASP A 147 -0.36 -19.29 -16.36
C ASP A 147 -0.08 -19.45 -14.87
N GLU A 148 1.11 -19.09 -14.40
CA GLU A 148 1.44 -19.06 -12.97
C GLU A 148 0.55 -18.07 -12.21
N ALA A 149 0.33 -16.86 -12.73
CA ALA A 149 -0.56 -15.88 -12.11
C ALA A 149 -1.97 -16.45 -11.90
N LYS A 150 -2.53 -17.08 -12.95
CA LYS A 150 -3.84 -17.74 -12.89
C LYS A 150 -3.85 -18.93 -11.93
N GLN A 151 -2.79 -19.72 -11.89
CA GLN A 151 -2.66 -20.85 -10.96
C GLN A 151 -2.63 -20.36 -9.50
N ILE A 152 -1.87 -19.30 -9.19
CA ILE A 152 -1.86 -18.68 -7.86
C ILE A 152 -3.28 -18.27 -7.47
N ALA A 153 -3.98 -17.53 -8.33
CA ALA A 153 -5.33 -17.07 -8.04
C ALA A 153 -6.33 -18.24 -7.87
N ARG A 154 -6.20 -19.31 -8.66
CA ARG A 154 -7.05 -20.51 -8.56
C ARG A 154 -6.90 -21.23 -7.22
N ARG A 155 -5.71 -21.21 -6.59
CA ARG A 155 -5.53 -21.76 -5.23
C ARG A 155 -6.43 -21.11 -4.19
N TYR A 156 -6.87 -19.87 -4.44
CA TYR A 156 -7.71 -19.08 -3.56
C TYR A 156 -9.15 -18.92 -4.09
N GLY A 157 -9.57 -19.75 -5.05
CA GLY A 157 -10.95 -19.80 -5.52
C GLY A 157 -11.29 -18.83 -6.67
N TRP A 158 -10.29 -18.30 -7.38
CA TRP A 158 -10.55 -17.55 -8.61
C TRP A 158 -10.99 -18.49 -9.73
N CYS A 159 -12.12 -18.18 -10.37
CA CYS A 159 -12.77 -19.03 -11.37
C CYS A 159 -12.63 -18.53 -12.83
N GLY A 160 -11.72 -17.57 -13.09
CA GLY A 160 -11.52 -16.98 -14.42
C GLY A 160 -10.51 -17.69 -15.34
#